data_AF-A0A2J6X7T3-F1
#
_entry.id   AF-A0A2J6X7T3-F1
#
_cell.length_a   1.000
_cell.length_b   1.000
_cell.length_c   1.000
_cell.angle_alpha   90.00
_cell.angle_beta   90.00
_cell.angle_gamma   90.00
#
_symmetry.space_group_name_H-M   'P 1'
#
loop_
_entity.id
_entity.type
_entity.pdbx_description
1 polymer ?
#
loop_
_entity_poly.entity_id
_entity_poly.type
_entity_poly.pdbx_seq_one_letter_code
_entity_poly.pdbx_strand_id
1 'polypeptide(L)'
;MHSMPKRPLITLAVSLLLTITLVTPITAQPPRPIPKLDALRLDEPVTLDQAPIKLSPSLINVTGRQSVVIRLSENPTARIPQGAAQAAQLNRISQQQERVLARLRAIDPTLIELARLRVALNAVIVEVDGAALSALARDIEVVRINPVVDYERADQPPMETVPYIGATPEVQVAGYRGKDVRVAVLDSGIDYTHAAFGGPGTLEAYQAAYGTSPSDSRNTTLDGLFPTDRVKGGYDFVGEMWPNGPLMPDPDPIDCGVSGLSSGTCAGGHGTHVADIIGGQQGVAPEVDLFAVKVCSAVSSSCSGVAILQGLNWVADPNGDGVTDDHMHIVNMSLGASYGQNYDDDAAIAVDNLQPLGILVVASAGNSSDRPYITGTPAGARTALSVAQTAVPSDSSYPITVLSTTVYGVAQPWAPIPSTAVSGTLIYGAALGNALGCTAYPPGSLTGQILLVDRGTCA
;
A
#
# COMPACT_ATOMS: atom_id res chain seq x y z
N MET A 1 -33.69 -55.81 32.56
CA MET A 1 -34.51 -55.76 33.78
C MET A 1 -33.58 -55.74 34.98
N HIS A 2 -33.69 -54.68 35.83
CA HIS A 2 -33.24 -54.59 37.24
C HIS A 2 -31.72 -54.72 37.52
N SER A 3 -31.04 -53.97 38.39
CA SER A 3 -31.32 -52.90 39.37
C SER A 3 -29.95 -52.33 39.84
N MET A 4 -29.92 -51.06 40.27
CA MET A 4 -28.85 -50.36 41.03
C MET A 4 -28.40 -51.10 42.33
N PRO A 5 -27.33 -50.75 43.11
CA PRO A 5 -26.79 -49.40 43.42
C PRO A 5 -25.25 -49.27 43.77
N LYS A 6 -24.90 -48.10 44.36
CA LYS A 6 -23.62 -47.37 44.56
C LYS A 6 -22.58 -47.94 45.58
N ARG A 7 -21.28 -47.62 45.31
CA ARG A 7 -20.08 -47.25 46.16
C ARG A 7 -20.02 -47.62 47.66
N PRO A 8 -18.85 -47.94 48.29
CA PRO A 8 -17.71 -46.99 48.44
C PRO A 8 -16.26 -47.53 48.65
N LEU A 9 -15.33 -46.53 48.65
CA LEU A 9 -13.93 -46.38 49.09
C LEU A 9 -13.10 -47.54 49.71
N ILE A 10 -11.79 -47.53 49.43
CA ILE A 10 -10.66 -47.22 50.36
C ILE A 10 -9.38 -47.88 49.81
N THR A 11 -8.32 -47.12 49.52
CA THR A 11 -6.96 -47.51 49.95
C THR A 11 -6.01 -46.33 50.13
N LEU A 12 -5.27 -46.46 51.21
CA LEU A 12 -4.31 -45.57 51.87
C LEU A 12 -2.88 -45.95 51.45
N ALA A 13 -1.95 -44.98 51.34
CA ALA A 13 -0.51 -45.07 51.70
C ALA A 13 0.22 -43.82 51.14
N VAL A 14 0.65 -42.84 51.93
CA VAL A 14 1.83 -42.80 52.84
C VAL A 14 3.15 -42.92 52.03
N SER A 15 3.77 -41.78 51.65
CA SER A 15 5.00 -41.19 52.26
C SER A 15 6.29 -41.86 51.73
N LEU A 16 7.47 -41.26 51.52
CA LEU A 16 8.07 -39.95 51.77
C LEU A 16 9.45 -39.93 51.02
N LEU A 17 9.81 -38.80 50.40
CA LEU A 17 11.17 -38.21 50.15
C LEU A 17 12.30 -39.11 49.54
N LEU A 18 13.14 -38.67 48.58
CA LEU A 18 14.07 -37.54 48.64
C LEU A 18 14.62 -37.18 47.23
N THR A 19 15.21 -35.99 47.14
CA THR A 19 15.38 -35.05 46.02
C THR A 19 16.33 -35.42 44.88
N ILE A 20 15.91 -35.14 43.64
CA ILE A 20 16.75 -35.02 42.44
C ILE A 20 16.92 -33.53 42.12
N THR A 21 18.15 -33.06 42.00
CA THR A 21 18.49 -31.74 41.46
C THR A 21 18.41 -31.77 39.93
N LEU A 22 17.49 -31.01 39.34
CA LEU A 22 17.42 -30.72 37.91
C LEU A 22 17.06 -29.23 37.74
N VAL A 23 18.01 -28.48 37.17
CA VAL A 23 17.83 -27.07 36.80
C VAL A 23 16.66 -26.99 35.80
N THR A 24 15.64 -26.24 36.20
CA THR A 24 14.34 -26.13 35.53
C THR A 24 14.39 -25.28 34.25
N PRO A 25 13.47 -25.54 33.31
CA PRO A 25 13.38 -24.87 32.01
C PRO A 25 13.13 -23.36 32.16
N ILE A 26 13.64 -22.58 31.19
CA ILE A 26 13.20 -21.20 30.97
C ILE A 26 11.69 -21.25 30.77
N THR A 27 10.98 -20.68 31.73
CA THR A 27 9.53 -20.54 31.71
C THR A 27 9.13 -19.77 30.46
N ALA A 28 8.32 -20.40 29.61
CA ALA A 28 7.55 -19.69 28.60
C ALA A 28 6.85 -18.52 29.28
N GLN A 29 7.01 -17.33 28.71
CA GLN A 29 6.24 -16.16 29.11
C GLN A 29 4.76 -16.57 29.07
N PRO A 30 4.00 -16.40 30.18
CA PRO A 30 2.61 -16.82 30.20
C PRO A 30 1.89 -16.16 29.01
N PRO A 31 1.02 -16.90 28.29
CA PRO A 31 0.24 -16.29 27.23
C PRO A 31 -0.39 -15.03 27.80
N ARG A 32 -0.15 -13.89 27.16
CA ARG A 32 -0.82 -12.64 27.55
C ARG A 32 -2.30 -12.98 27.65
N PRO A 33 -2.95 -12.78 28.81
CA PRO A 33 -4.35 -13.13 28.95
C PRO A 33 -5.09 -12.36 27.86
N ILE A 34 -5.57 -13.10 26.86
CA ILE A 34 -6.51 -12.56 25.88
C ILE A 34 -7.67 -12.08 26.75
N PRO A 35 -8.03 -10.78 26.71
CA PRO A 35 -9.17 -10.30 27.47
C PRO A 35 -10.32 -11.25 27.17
N LYS A 36 -10.93 -11.84 28.22
CA LYS A 36 -12.10 -12.69 28.01
C LYS A 36 -13.05 -11.90 27.13
N LEU A 37 -13.42 -12.45 25.97
CA LEU A 37 -14.27 -11.74 25.01
C LEU A 37 -15.60 -11.32 25.69
N ASP A 38 -16.03 -12.10 26.70
CA ASP A 38 -17.14 -11.79 27.57
C ASP A 38 -16.94 -10.56 28.49
N ALA A 39 -15.69 -10.21 28.82
CA ALA A 39 -15.36 -8.99 29.57
C ALA A 39 -15.24 -7.74 28.65
N LEU A 40 -15.16 -7.94 27.34
CA LEU A 40 -15.27 -6.89 26.31
C LEU A 40 -16.69 -6.81 25.74
N ARG A 41 -17.55 -7.77 26.09
CA ARG A 41 -18.96 -7.74 25.80
C ARG A 41 -19.60 -6.72 26.74
N LEU A 42 -20.21 -5.70 26.15
CA LEU A 42 -21.03 -4.77 26.91
C LEU A 42 -22.23 -5.54 27.47
N ASP A 43 -22.40 -5.54 28.80
CA ASP A 43 -23.49 -6.25 29.48
C ASP A 43 -24.87 -5.74 29.01
N GLU A 44 -24.93 -4.46 28.61
CA GLU A 44 -26.04 -3.85 27.89
C GLU A 44 -25.51 -3.03 26.70
N PRO A 45 -26.27 -2.87 25.60
CA PRO A 45 -25.87 -1.99 24.51
C PRO A 45 -25.49 -0.60 25.04
N VAL A 46 -24.34 -0.06 24.62
CA VAL A 46 -24.07 1.37 24.84
C VAL A 46 -25.06 2.15 23.96
N THR A 47 -26.15 2.57 24.57
CA THR A 47 -27.00 3.62 24.03
C THR A 47 -26.25 4.94 24.18
N LEU A 48 -25.79 5.49 23.05
CA LEU A 48 -25.41 6.89 22.98
C LEU A 48 -26.68 7.73 23.21
N ASP A 49 -26.99 8.03 24.46
CA ASP A 49 -27.97 9.06 24.85
C ASP A 49 -27.48 10.48 24.55
N GLN A 50 -26.32 10.61 23.90
CA GLN A 50 -25.76 11.89 23.51
C GLN A 50 -26.21 12.25 22.10
N ALA A 51 -26.78 13.45 21.99
CA ALA A 51 -27.11 14.11 20.74
C ALA A 51 -26.00 13.90 19.68
N PRO A 52 -26.33 13.81 18.38
CA PRO A 52 -25.35 13.59 17.33
C PRO A 52 -24.16 14.54 17.50
N ILE A 53 -22.94 13.99 17.53
CA ILE A 53 -21.72 14.77 17.75
C ILE A 53 -21.63 15.82 16.63
N LYS A 54 -21.97 17.07 16.98
CA LYS A 54 -21.96 18.20 16.03
C LYS A 54 -20.54 18.71 15.79
N LEU A 55 -19.59 18.36 16.64
CA LEU A 55 -18.18 18.70 16.48
C LEU A 55 -17.44 17.66 15.63
N SER A 56 -16.55 18.12 14.77
CA SER A 56 -15.55 17.23 14.19
C SER A 56 -14.54 16.76 15.25
N PRO A 57 -14.01 15.53 15.15
CA PRO A 57 -13.13 14.95 16.18
C PRO A 57 -11.93 15.83 16.54
N SER A 58 -11.34 16.51 15.56
CA SER A 58 -10.20 17.42 15.74
C SER A 58 -10.52 18.67 16.56
N LEU A 59 -11.79 18.97 16.83
CA LEU A 59 -12.24 20.15 17.59
C LEU A 59 -12.73 19.79 19.01
N ILE A 60 -12.58 18.54 19.45
CA ILE A 60 -12.99 18.12 20.78
C ILE A 60 -11.89 18.50 21.77
N ASN A 61 -12.26 19.23 22.83
CA ASN A 61 -11.35 19.68 23.90
C ASN A 61 -10.13 20.50 23.44
N VAL A 62 -10.22 21.15 22.27
CA VAL A 62 -9.18 22.08 21.81
C VAL A 62 -9.32 23.44 22.49
N THR A 63 -8.18 24.11 22.70
CA THR A 63 -8.10 25.46 23.28
C THR A 63 -7.37 26.40 22.32
N GLY A 64 -7.54 27.71 22.48
CA GLY A 64 -6.91 28.71 21.62
C GLY A 64 -7.70 28.97 20.34
N ARG A 65 -7.21 29.88 19.49
CA ARG A 65 -7.93 30.37 18.31
C ARG A 65 -8.06 29.30 17.24
N GLN A 66 -9.31 29.01 16.85
CA GLN A 66 -9.67 28.04 15.82
C GLN A 66 -10.50 28.73 14.74
N SER A 67 -10.12 28.57 13.48
CA SER A 67 -10.97 28.92 12.34
C SER A 67 -11.94 27.78 12.06
N VAL A 68 -13.24 28.03 12.21
CA VAL A 68 -14.29 27.00 12.07
C VAL A 68 -15.41 27.44 11.14
N VAL A 69 -16.01 26.46 10.46
CA VAL A 69 -17.26 26.60 9.71
C VAL A 69 -18.39 25.99 10.54
N ILE A 70 -19.37 26.82 10.93
CA ILE A 70 -20.54 26.42 11.72
C ILE A 70 -21.75 26.34 10.79
N ARG A 71 -22.18 25.13 10.43
CA ARG A 71 -23.35 24.86 9.58
C ARG A 71 -24.63 24.90 10.40
N LEU A 72 -25.64 25.62 9.90
CA LEU A 72 -26.89 25.89 10.62
C LEU A 72 -28.10 25.19 9.99
N SER A 73 -29.22 25.15 10.72
CA SER A 73 -30.36 24.29 10.40
C SER A 73 -31.32 24.80 9.32
N GLU A 74 -31.38 26.11 9.04
CA GLU A 74 -32.18 26.63 7.92
C GLU A 74 -31.61 26.16 6.58
N ASN A 75 -32.49 25.82 5.63
CA ASN A 75 -32.08 25.41 4.29
C ASN A 75 -31.35 26.56 3.57
N PRO A 76 -30.25 26.30 2.86
CA PRO A 76 -29.60 27.30 2.01
C PRO A 76 -30.53 27.71 0.85
N THR A 77 -30.38 28.94 0.35
CA THR A 77 -31.27 29.51 -0.68
C THR A 77 -31.32 28.68 -1.96
N ALA A 78 -30.22 27.99 -2.32
CA ALA A 78 -30.15 27.11 -3.49
C ALA A 78 -31.12 25.92 -3.44
N ARG A 79 -31.68 25.59 -2.27
CA ARG A 79 -32.70 24.53 -2.11
C ARG A 79 -34.14 25.03 -2.23
N ILE A 80 -34.35 26.34 -2.40
CA ILE A 80 -35.67 26.97 -2.49
C ILE A 80 -35.97 27.35 -3.94
N PRO A 81 -37.20 27.14 -4.45
CA PRO A 81 -37.62 27.58 -5.78
C PRO A 81 -37.33 29.06 -6.03
N GLN A 82 -36.86 29.38 -7.24
CA GLN A 82 -36.46 30.74 -7.61
C GLN A 82 -37.60 31.76 -7.48
N GLY A 83 -37.24 32.99 -7.11
CA GLY A 83 -38.18 34.12 -6.98
C GLY A 83 -38.44 34.53 -5.53
N ALA A 84 -39.64 35.01 -5.23
CA ALA A 84 -39.98 35.63 -3.93
C ALA A 84 -39.73 34.71 -2.71
N ALA A 85 -39.82 33.39 -2.89
CA ALA A 85 -39.54 32.41 -1.84
C ALA A 85 -38.06 32.42 -1.40
N GLN A 86 -37.12 32.69 -2.32
CA GLN A 86 -35.69 32.81 -2.00
C GLN A 86 -35.40 34.07 -1.17
N ALA A 87 -36.06 35.19 -1.46
CA ALA A 87 -35.93 36.41 -0.67
C ALA A 87 -36.41 36.19 0.78
N ALA A 88 -37.54 35.51 0.95
CA ALA A 88 -38.03 35.13 2.27
C ALA A 88 -37.08 34.16 2.99
N GLN A 89 -36.47 33.21 2.27
CA GLN A 89 -35.49 32.29 2.85
C GLN A 89 -34.21 33.02 3.28
N LEU A 90 -33.70 33.96 2.48
CA LEU A 90 -32.53 34.76 2.84
C LEU A 90 -32.72 35.53 4.15
N ASN A 91 -33.93 36.04 4.40
CA ASN A 91 -34.26 36.69 5.66
C ASN A 91 -34.24 35.70 6.83
N ARG A 92 -34.81 34.50 6.68
CA ARG A 92 -34.76 33.44 7.71
C ARG A 92 -33.34 33.02 8.04
N ILE A 93 -32.52 32.77 7.01
CA ILE A 93 -31.09 32.45 7.15
C ILE A 93 -30.36 33.56 7.91
N SER A 94 -30.56 34.82 7.51
CA SER A 94 -29.86 35.95 8.14
C SER A 94 -30.24 36.11 9.61
N GLN A 95 -31.52 35.93 9.95
CA GLN A 95 -31.98 35.96 11.35
C GLN A 95 -31.41 34.81 12.17
N GLN A 96 -31.34 33.59 11.62
CA GLN A 96 -30.70 32.46 12.30
C GLN A 96 -29.21 32.71 12.53
N GLN A 97 -28.49 33.21 11.53
CA GLN A 97 -27.07 33.53 11.64
C GLN A 97 -26.79 34.56 12.72
N GLU A 98 -27.59 35.63 12.80
CA GLU A 98 -27.46 36.64 13.86
C GLU A 98 -27.72 36.05 15.24
N ARG A 99 -28.76 35.22 15.40
CA ARG A 99 -29.07 34.58 16.68
C ARG A 99 -27.93 33.68 17.17
N VAL A 100 -27.38 32.84 16.29
CA VAL A 100 -26.26 31.94 16.63
C VAL A 100 -24.99 32.74 16.92
N LEU A 101 -24.66 33.74 16.09
CA LEU A 101 -23.49 34.59 16.33
C LEU A 101 -23.60 35.40 17.62
N ALA A 102 -24.79 35.90 17.97
CA ALA A 102 -25.01 36.60 19.23
C ALA A 102 -24.76 35.68 20.43
N ARG A 103 -25.25 34.43 20.38
CA ARG A 103 -24.97 33.43 21.43
C ARG A 103 -23.50 33.06 21.49
N LEU A 104 -22.83 32.95 20.35
CA LEU A 104 -21.40 32.68 20.31
C LEU A 104 -20.57 33.85 20.87
N ARG A 105 -20.92 35.11 20.55
CA ARG A 105 -20.29 36.32 21.11
C ARG A 105 -20.45 36.41 22.63
N ALA A 106 -21.54 35.86 23.17
CA ALA A 106 -21.73 35.78 24.61
C ALA A 106 -20.80 34.76 25.30
N ILE A 107 -20.32 33.74 24.56
CA ILE A 107 -19.39 32.73 25.05
C ILE A 107 -17.94 33.18 24.81
N ASP A 108 -17.64 33.67 23.61
CA ASP A 108 -16.35 34.24 23.23
C ASP A 108 -16.54 35.67 22.66
N PRO A 109 -16.37 36.71 23.50
CA PRO A 109 -16.45 38.11 23.08
C PRO A 109 -15.36 38.52 22.09
N THR A 110 -14.28 37.72 21.94
CA THR A 110 -13.14 38.00 21.08
C THR A 110 -13.25 37.31 19.71
N LEU A 111 -14.38 36.67 19.41
CA LEU A 111 -14.58 36.01 18.13
C LEU A 111 -14.45 36.99 16.97
N ILE A 112 -13.83 36.52 15.89
CA ILE A 112 -13.69 37.27 14.64
C ILE A 112 -14.59 36.60 13.62
N GLU A 113 -15.54 37.36 13.07
CA GLU A 113 -16.39 36.87 11.99
C GLU A 113 -15.63 36.98 10.67
N LEU A 114 -15.31 35.82 10.06
CA LEU A 114 -14.55 35.75 8.81
C LEU A 114 -15.48 35.86 7.59
N ALA A 115 -16.61 35.14 7.61
CA ALA A 115 -17.58 35.15 6.50
C ALA A 115 -18.96 34.60 6.89
N ARG A 116 -19.95 34.85 6.02
CA ARG A 116 -21.27 34.21 6.07
C ARG A 116 -21.65 33.62 4.72
N LEU A 117 -22.16 32.38 4.75
CA LEU A 117 -22.65 31.66 3.59
C LEU A 117 -24.18 31.55 3.67
N ARG A 118 -24.89 31.83 2.59
CA ARG A 118 -26.38 31.80 2.56
C ARG A 118 -26.95 31.01 1.38
N VAL A 119 -26.24 31.03 0.25
CA VAL A 119 -26.77 30.53 -1.02
C VAL A 119 -26.52 29.03 -1.20
N ALA A 120 -25.26 28.58 -1.16
CA ALA A 120 -24.89 27.18 -1.33
C ALA A 120 -24.92 26.39 -0.02
N LEU A 121 -24.55 27.07 1.07
CA LEU A 121 -24.50 26.53 2.42
C LEU A 121 -25.03 27.62 3.35
N ASN A 122 -25.82 27.25 4.36
CA ASN A 122 -26.13 28.15 5.46
C ASN A 122 -25.11 27.90 6.57
N ALA A 123 -24.10 28.78 6.66
CA ALA A 123 -23.05 28.68 7.65
C ALA A 123 -22.46 30.05 8.00
N VAL A 124 -21.91 30.14 9.21
CA VAL A 124 -21.03 31.25 9.63
C VAL A 124 -19.61 30.71 9.78
N ILE A 125 -18.63 31.47 9.28
CA ILE A 125 -17.22 31.14 9.38
C ILE A 125 -16.61 32.14 10.36
N VAL A 126 -16.01 31.62 11.43
CA VAL A 126 -15.48 32.44 12.52
C VAL A 126 -14.13 31.92 12.96
N GLU A 127 -13.30 32.83 13.45
CA GLU A 127 -12.21 32.50 14.35
C GLU A 127 -12.74 32.64 15.79
N VAL A 128 -12.59 31.61 16.61
CA VAL A 128 -13.17 31.54 17.97
C VAL A 128 -12.24 30.75 18.89
N ASP A 129 -12.29 30.98 20.20
CA ASP A 129 -11.63 30.08 21.15
C ASP A 129 -12.25 28.67 21.09
N GLY A 130 -11.40 27.65 20.93
CA GLY A 130 -11.79 26.24 20.94
C GLY A 130 -12.63 25.83 22.14
N ALA A 131 -12.43 26.44 23.31
CA ALA A 131 -13.20 26.17 24.52
C ALA A 131 -14.69 26.53 24.37
N ALA A 132 -15.04 27.47 23.48
CA ALA A 132 -16.43 27.87 23.23
C ALA A 132 -17.21 26.84 22.40
N LEU A 133 -16.51 25.99 21.64
CA LEU A 133 -17.11 25.10 20.65
C LEU A 133 -18.00 24.01 21.26
N SER A 134 -17.62 23.48 22.42
CA SER A 134 -18.40 22.46 23.15
C SER A 134 -19.76 22.99 23.61
N ALA A 135 -19.82 24.26 24.03
CA ALA A 135 -21.07 24.92 24.40
C ALA A 135 -21.94 25.19 23.16
N LEU A 136 -21.33 25.69 22.08
CA LEU A 136 -22.02 25.94 20.82
C LEU A 136 -22.58 24.66 20.17
N ALA A 137 -21.88 23.53 20.29
CA ALA A 137 -22.33 22.25 19.74
C ALA A 137 -23.68 21.76 20.34
N ARG A 138 -24.10 22.30 21.49
CA ARG A 138 -25.39 22.01 22.12
C ARG A 138 -26.53 22.88 21.59
N ASP A 139 -26.23 23.90 20.80
CA ASP A 139 -27.22 24.79 20.18
C ASP A 139 -28.08 24.02 19.18
N ILE A 140 -29.40 24.18 19.26
CA ILE A 140 -30.36 23.49 18.40
C ILE A 140 -30.31 23.98 16.94
N GLU A 141 -29.91 25.24 16.72
CA GLU A 141 -29.78 25.82 15.38
C GLU A 141 -28.46 25.42 14.70
N VAL A 142 -27.51 24.84 15.45
CA VAL A 142 -26.25 24.31 14.90
C VAL A 142 -26.44 22.86 14.47
N VAL A 143 -25.96 22.53 13.27
CA VAL A 143 -26.01 21.17 12.71
C VAL A 143 -24.63 20.51 12.77
N ARG A 144 -23.56 21.26 12.45
CA ARG A 144 -22.19 20.75 12.42
C ARG A 144 -21.18 21.89 12.58
N ILE A 145 -20.05 21.61 13.23
CA ILE A 145 -18.89 22.48 13.39
C ILE A 145 -17.67 21.73 12.85
N ASN A 146 -17.05 22.26 11.81
CA ASN A 146 -15.85 21.71 11.18
C ASN A 146 -14.73 22.75 11.20
N PRO A 147 -13.44 22.36 11.21
CA PRO A 147 -12.36 23.30 10.96
C PRO A 147 -12.51 23.89 9.55
N VAL A 148 -12.08 25.15 9.37
CA VAL A 148 -11.81 25.69 8.03
C VAL A 148 -10.61 24.93 7.47
N VAL A 149 -10.75 24.43 6.25
CA VAL A 149 -9.68 23.74 5.53
C VAL A 149 -9.27 24.64 4.37
N ASP A 150 -7.99 24.98 4.32
CA ASP A 150 -7.40 25.67 3.17
C ASP A 150 -7.10 24.66 2.07
N TYR A 151 -7.34 25.05 0.81
CA TYR A 151 -7.10 24.22 -0.35
C TYR A 151 -5.96 24.84 -1.18
N GLU A 152 -4.91 24.07 -1.44
CA GLU A 152 -3.75 24.50 -2.22
C GLU A 152 -3.86 24.07 -3.69
N ARG A 153 -3.15 24.77 -4.59
CA ARG A 153 -3.02 24.33 -5.99
C ARG A 153 -2.08 23.12 -6.02
N ALA A 154 -2.49 22.06 -6.73
CA ALA A 154 -1.66 20.89 -6.93
C ALA A 154 -0.48 21.21 -7.86
N ASP A 155 0.65 21.60 -7.29
CA ASP A 155 1.95 21.42 -7.94
C ASP A 155 2.30 19.92 -7.80
N GLN A 156 2.73 19.27 -8.89
CA GLN A 156 3.02 17.83 -8.94
C GLN A 156 3.90 17.42 -7.74
N PRO A 157 3.42 16.57 -6.82
CA PRO A 157 4.15 16.33 -5.59
C PRO A 157 5.40 15.48 -5.89
N PRO A 158 6.57 15.78 -5.29
CA PRO A 158 7.62 14.78 -5.13
C PRO A 158 7.04 13.55 -4.44
N MET A 159 7.58 12.35 -4.71
CA MET A 159 7.18 11.04 -4.17
C MET A 159 6.36 11.14 -2.86
N GLU A 160 5.04 11.30 -2.96
CA GLU A 160 4.18 11.56 -1.80
C GLU A 160 4.04 10.32 -0.93
N THR A 161 4.24 9.14 -1.53
CA THR A 161 4.06 7.83 -0.89
C THR A 161 4.98 7.64 0.31
N VAL A 162 6.27 8.00 0.21
CA VAL A 162 7.26 7.82 1.29
C VAL A 162 6.92 8.69 2.51
N PRO A 163 6.58 9.99 2.37
CA PRO A 163 6.02 10.77 3.46
C PRO A 163 4.67 10.26 3.97
N TYR A 164 3.76 9.85 3.07
CA TYR A 164 2.40 9.45 3.42
C TYR A 164 2.37 8.22 4.34
N ILE A 165 3.31 7.29 4.19
CA ILE A 165 3.45 6.14 5.09
C ILE A 165 4.22 6.46 6.38
N GLY A 166 4.62 7.72 6.59
CA GLY A 166 5.36 8.19 7.77
C GLY A 166 6.86 7.86 7.76
N ALA A 167 7.43 7.44 6.63
CA ALA A 167 8.87 7.19 6.55
C ALA A 167 9.67 8.50 6.59
N THR A 168 9.11 9.57 6.01
CA THR A 168 9.63 10.94 6.13
C THR A 168 8.53 11.90 6.59
N PRO A 169 8.83 12.87 7.46
CA PRO A 169 10.11 13.09 8.13
C PRO A 169 10.39 12.14 9.30
N GLU A 170 9.41 11.45 9.88
CA GLU A 170 9.52 10.89 11.23
C GLU A 170 10.61 9.83 11.39
N VAL A 171 10.58 8.76 10.60
CA VAL A 171 11.47 7.60 10.76
C VAL A 171 12.89 7.91 10.26
N GLN A 172 13.00 8.48 9.07
CA GLN A 172 14.30 8.79 8.47
C GLN A 172 15.03 9.93 9.20
N VAL A 173 14.35 10.98 9.66
CA VAL A 173 14.99 12.07 10.44
C VAL A 173 15.40 11.58 11.82
N ALA A 174 14.71 10.59 12.38
CA ALA A 174 15.14 9.90 13.60
C ALA A 174 16.40 9.01 13.40
N GLY A 175 16.94 8.93 12.18
CA GLY A 175 18.18 8.20 11.85
C GLY A 175 17.96 6.76 11.39
N TYR A 176 16.72 6.28 11.29
CA TYR A 176 16.41 4.94 10.81
C TYR A 176 16.30 4.94 9.28
N ARG A 177 17.44 4.73 8.62
CA ARG A 177 17.55 4.76 7.15
C ARG A 177 17.90 3.41 6.53
N GLY A 178 18.03 2.36 7.35
CA GLY A 178 18.30 0.99 6.91
C GLY A 178 19.77 0.57 6.89
N LYS A 179 20.67 1.40 7.42
CA LYS A 179 22.10 1.06 7.53
C LYS A 179 22.31 -0.31 8.19
N ASP A 180 23.22 -1.10 7.61
CA ASP A 180 23.58 -2.46 8.04
C ASP A 180 22.42 -3.49 7.96
N VAL A 181 21.32 -3.14 7.27
CA VAL A 181 20.21 -4.06 6.99
C VAL A 181 20.35 -4.63 5.58
N ARG A 182 20.41 -5.95 5.47
CA ARG A 182 20.42 -6.70 4.20
C ARG A 182 19.00 -7.01 3.75
N VAL A 183 18.61 -6.55 2.56
CA VAL A 183 17.29 -6.79 1.97
C VAL A 183 17.43 -7.51 0.64
N ALA A 184 16.90 -8.72 0.55
CA ALA A 184 16.80 -9.45 -0.70
C ALA A 184 15.49 -9.11 -1.43
N VAL A 185 15.58 -8.85 -2.73
CA VAL A 185 14.46 -8.61 -3.62
C VAL A 185 14.33 -9.82 -4.54
N LEU A 186 13.32 -10.67 -4.26
CA LEU A 186 12.99 -11.82 -5.11
C LEU A 186 12.03 -11.37 -6.19
N ASP A 187 12.54 -11.13 -7.39
CA ASP A 187 11.78 -10.49 -8.49
C ASP A 187 12.42 -10.77 -9.87
N SER A 188 12.27 -9.88 -10.85
CA SER A 188 12.87 -9.97 -12.21
C SER A 188 14.36 -9.60 -12.27
N GLY A 189 14.97 -9.25 -11.15
CA GLY A 189 16.36 -8.78 -11.04
C GLY A 189 16.46 -7.35 -10.51
N ILE A 190 17.66 -6.78 -10.49
CA ILE A 190 17.87 -5.34 -10.27
C ILE A 190 18.85 -4.81 -11.32
N ASP A 191 18.49 -3.75 -12.05
CA ASP A 191 19.46 -2.96 -12.82
C ASP A 191 20.36 -2.19 -11.85
N TYR A 192 21.47 -2.80 -11.47
CA TYR A 192 22.47 -2.22 -10.58
C TYR A 192 23.27 -1.07 -11.21
N THR A 193 23.09 -0.80 -12.51
CA THR A 193 23.69 0.36 -13.20
C THR A 193 22.83 1.62 -13.07
N HIS A 194 21.61 1.49 -12.55
CA HIS A 194 20.64 2.58 -12.41
C HIS A 194 21.11 3.66 -11.44
N ALA A 195 20.83 4.94 -11.77
CA ALA A 195 21.26 6.09 -10.97
C ALA A 195 20.71 6.06 -9.53
N ALA A 196 19.51 5.53 -9.33
CA ALA A 196 18.91 5.39 -8.00
C ALA A 196 19.75 4.50 -7.05
N PHE A 197 20.61 3.64 -7.60
CA PHE A 197 21.52 2.77 -6.85
C PHE A 197 22.98 3.24 -6.94
N GLY A 198 23.22 4.49 -7.37
CA GLY A 198 24.56 5.08 -7.45
C GLY A 198 25.33 4.74 -8.72
N GLY A 199 24.73 4.00 -9.67
CA GLY A 199 25.32 3.77 -10.97
C GLY A 199 25.22 4.99 -11.91
N PRO A 200 25.79 4.91 -13.13
CA PRO A 200 25.73 6.02 -14.09
C PRO A 200 24.30 6.36 -14.56
N GLY A 201 23.38 5.39 -14.55
CA GLY A 201 22.01 5.56 -15.03
C GLY A 201 21.91 5.92 -16.52
N THR A 202 22.86 5.46 -17.34
CA THR A 202 22.87 5.69 -18.78
C THR A 202 22.68 4.40 -19.55
N LEU A 203 22.14 4.50 -20.77
CA LEU A 203 21.96 3.35 -21.66
C LEU A 203 23.29 2.64 -21.94
N GLU A 204 24.38 3.39 -22.08
CA GLU A 204 25.71 2.84 -22.35
C GLU A 204 26.21 1.99 -21.17
N ALA A 205 25.98 2.44 -19.93
CA ALA A 205 26.34 1.67 -18.74
C ALA A 205 25.49 0.39 -18.64
N TYR A 206 24.19 0.50 -18.89
CA TYR A 206 23.30 -0.66 -18.92
C TYR A 206 23.72 -1.66 -20.00
N GLN A 207 23.98 -1.21 -21.24
CA GLN A 207 24.41 -2.08 -22.34
C GLN A 207 25.79 -2.69 -22.11
N ALA A 208 26.67 -2.03 -21.34
CA ALA A 208 27.93 -2.62 -20.93
C ALA A 208 27.74 -3.81 -19.99
N ALA A 209 26.74 -3.75 -19.11
CA ALA A 209 26.39 -4.82 -18.17
C ALA A 209 25.51 -5.91 -18.80
N TYR A 210 24.38 -5.52 -19.39
CA TYR A 210 23.38 -6.45 -19.92
C TYR A 210 23.63 -6.87 -21.37
N GLY A 211 24.20 -5.97 -22.18
CA GLY A 211 24.17 -6.07 -23.64
C GLY A 211 22.90 -5.48 -24.26
N THR A 212 22.63 -5.86 -25.51
CA THR A 212 21.52 -5.28 -26.30
C THR A 212 20.31 -6.21 -26.48
N SER A 213 20.41 -7.47 -26.05
CA SER A 213 19.31 -8.42 -26.12
C SER A 213 19.43 -9.49 -25.02
N PRO A 214 18.34 -10.22 -24.72
CA PRO A 214 18.39 -11.35 -23.79
C PRO A 214 19.31 -12.52 -24.24
N SER A 215 19.83 -12.49 -25.47
CA SER A 215 20.78 -13.49 -25.95
C SER A 215 22.25 -13.05 -25.86
N ASP A 216 22.50 -11.83 -25.40
CA ASP A 216 23.86 -11.31 -25.21
C ASP A 216 24.51 -12.06 -24.04
N SER A 217 25.79 -12.43 -24.13
CA SER A 217 26.43 -13.21 -23.07
C SER A 217 26.76 -12.39 -21.82
N ARG A 218 26.78 -11.05 -21.92
CA ARG A 218 27.18 -10.19 -20.80
C ARG A 218 26.25 -10.34 -19.60
N ASN A 219 24.94 -10.44 -19.85
CA ASN A 219 23.90 -10.65 -18.84
C ASN A 219 23.93 -12.01 -18.12
N THR A 220 24.93 -12.87 -18.39
CA THR A 220 25.08 -14.17 -17.72
C THR A 220 26.40 -14.28 -16.94
N THR A 221 27.20 -13.22 -16.87
CA THR A 221 28.56 -13.28 -16.35
C THR A 221 28.91 -12.05 -15.52
N LEU A 222 29.68 -12.28 -14.46
CA LEU A 222 30.27 -11.19 -13.68
C LEU A 222 31.36 -10.49 -14.51
N ASP A 223 31.04 -9.31 -15.01
CA ASP A 223 31.90 -8.46 -15.83
C ASP A 223 32.73 -7.45 -15.01
N GLY A 224 32.58 -7.48 -13.68
CA GLY A 224 33.19 -6.53 -12.75
C GLY A 224 32.36 -5.27 -12.51
N LEU A 225 31.18 -5.14 -13.11
CA LEU A 225 30.21 -4.08 -12.82
C LEU A 225 29.24 -4.47 -11.69
N PHE A 226 29.16 -5.77 -11.36
CA PHE A 226 28.42 -6.32 -10.23
C PHE A 226 29.33 -7.19 -9.35
N PRO A 227 29.21 -7.13 -8.01
CA PRO A 227 28.31 -6.29 -7.21
C PRO A 227 28.71 -4.81 -7.16
N THR A 228 27.80 -3.96 -6.67
CA THR A 228 28.03 -2.52 -6.44
C THR A 228 27.95 -2.16 -4.95
N ASP A 229 28.21 -0.90 -4.60
CA ASP A 229 28.09 -0.41 -3.22
C ASP A 229 26.65 -0.49 -2.66
N ARG A 230 25.64 -0.40 -3.54
CA ARG A 230 24.22 -0.42 -3.15
C ARG A 230 23.56 -1.77 -3.38
N VAL A 231 23.90 -2.46 -4.48
CA VAL A 231 23.43 -3.81 -4.80
C VAL A 231 24.59 -4.78 -4.58
N LYS A 232 24.70 -5.29 -3.35
CA LYS A 232 25.92 -5.93 -2.83
C LYS A 232 26.10 -7.39 -3.23
N GLY A 233 25.08 -8.01 -3.80
CA GLY A 233 25.13 -9.40 -4.24
C GLY A 233 23.79 -9.86 -4.75
N GLY A 234 23.71 -11.14 -5.10
CA GLY A 234 22.54 -11.70 -5.76
C GLY A 234 22.88 -12.88 -6.66
N TYR A 235 21.85 -13.45 -7.27
CA TYR A 235 21.97 -14.59 -8.17
C TYR A 235 20.74 -14.67 -9.10
N ASP A 236 20.94 -15.12 -10.35
CA ASP A 236 19.86 -15.42 -11.29
C ASP A 236 19.52 -16.92 -11.29
N PHE A 237 18.30 -17.26 -10.86
CA PHE A 237 17.80 -18.63 -10.85
C PHE A 237 16.97 -18.99 -12.09
N VAL A 238 16.82 -18.06 -13.04
CA VAL A 238 15.92 -18.15 -14.18
C VAL A 238 16.66 -18.09 -15.51
N GLY A 239 17.50 -17.07 -15.69
CA GLY A 239 18.07 -16.68 -16.97
C GLY A 239 17.04 -16.05 -17.94
N GLU A 240 17.47 -15.86 -19.18
CA GLU A 240 16.87 -14.92 -20.13
C GLU A 240 15.84 -15.56 -21.06
N MET A 241 15.77 -16.89 -21.05
CA MET A 241 14.98 -17.67 -22.01
C MET A 241 13.67 -18.21 -21.44
N TRP A 242 13.61 -18.47 -20.14
CA TRP A 242 12.42 -19.02 -19.49
C TRP A 242 11.27 -18.00 -19.50
N PRO A 243 9.99 -18.39 -19.77
CA PRO A 243 9.47 -19.74 -19.89
C PRO A 243 9.51 -20.34 -21.30
N ASN A 244 10.06 -19.60 -22.28
CA ASN A 244 10.14 -20.06 -23.68
C ASN A 244 11.28 -21.07 -23.91
N GLY A 245 12.16 -21.22 -22.92
CA GLY A 245 13.23 -22.21 -22.84
C GLY A 245 13.38 -22.78 -21.43
N PRO A 246 14.41 -23.61 -21.20
CA PRO A 246 14.71 -24.11 -19.85
C PRO A 246 15.15 -22.97 -18.93
N LEU A 247 15.11 -23.21 -17.62
CA LEU A 247 15.82 -22.38 -16.66
C LEU A 247 17.33 -22.46 -16.95
N MET A 248 18.01 -21.31 -16.95
CA MET A 248 19.45 -21.20 -17.17
C MET A 248 20.06 -20.33 -16.07
N PRO A 249 20.17 -20.84 -14.82
CA PRO A 249 20.69 -20.05 -13.70
C PRO A 249 22.13 -19.60 -13.93
N ASP A 250 22.45 -18.39 -13.50
CA ASP A 250 23.75 -17.74 -13.69
C ASP A 250 24.00 -16.67 -12.59
N PRO A 251 25.23 -16.15 -12.45
CA PRO A 251 25.58 -15.27 -11.34
C PRO A 251 25.16 -13.80 -11.52
N ASP A 252 24.60 -13.38 -12.67
CA ASP A 252 24.27 -11.99 -12.94
C ASP A 252 22.73 -11.72 -12.89
N PRO A 253 22.22 -11.15 -11.80
CA PRO A 253 20.79 -10.91 -11.60
C PRO A 253 20.31 -9.58 -12.22
N ILE A 254 20.97 -9.06 -13.25
CA ILE A 254 20.58 -7.81 -13.90
C ILE A 254 19.16 -7.90 -14.50
N ASP A 255 18.40 -6.82 -14.31
CA ASP A 255 17.00 -6.72 -14.72
C ASP A 255 16.87 -6.08 -16.12
N CYS A 256 16.23 -6.79 -17.04
CA CYS A 256 15.85 -6.25 -18.36
C CYS A 256 14.38 -5.80 -18.43
N GLY A 257 13.52 -6.33 -17.55
CA GLY A 257 12.08 -6.21 -17.69
C GLY A 257 11.55 -6.88 -18.96
N VAL A 258 10.23 -7.09 -19.06
CA VAL A 258 9.65 -7.67 -20.28
C VAL A 258 9.90 -6.75 -21.47
N SER A 259 10.48 -7.31 -22.53
CA SER A 259 10.76 -6.65 -23.81
C SER A 259 9.48 -6.25 -24.55
N GLY A 260 8.82 -5.21 -24.06
CA GLY A 260 7.57 -4.69 -24.60
C GLY A 260 7.17 -3.32 -24.04
N LEU A 261 7.72 -2.90 -22.90
CA LEU A 261 7.53 -1.54 -22.38
C LEU A 261 8.45 -0.53 -23.12
N SER A 262 8.07 -0.22 -24.36
CA SER A 262 8.24 1.05 -25.07
C SER A 262 9.60 1.54 -25.63
N SER A 263 10.58 0.71 -26.01
CA SER A 263 11.70 1.21 -26.87
C SER A 263 12.59 0.19 -27.57
N GLY A 264 12.49 -1.11 -27.30
CA GLY A 264 13.43 -2.09 -27.85
C GLY A 264 14.79 -2.12 -27.13
N THR A 265 14.92 -1.47 -25.98
CA THR A 265 16.04 -1.65 -25.06
C THR A 265 15.54 -2.27 -23.76
N CYS A 266 16.02 -3.47 -23.44
CA CYS A 266 16.09 -3.93 -22.05
C CYS A 266 16.70 -2.79 -21.22
N ALA A 267 16.02 -2.30 -20.19
CA ALA A 267 16.54 -1.28 -19.27
C ALA A 267 15.67 -1.25 -18.01
N GLY A 268 16.09 -1.98 -16.98
CA GLY A 268 15.34 -2.12 -15.74
C GLY A 268 14.02 -2.88 -15.91
N GLY A 269 13.26 -3.01 -14.83
CA GLY A 269 12.06 -3.84 -14.82
C GLY A 269 11.31 -3.75 -13.50
N HIS A 270 10.45 -4.73 -13.26
CA HIS A 270 9.61 -4.76 -12.06
C HIS A 270 10.47 -4.82 -10.79
N GLY A 271 11.51 -5.66 -10.77
CA GLY A 271 12.41 -5.80 -9.64
C GLY A 271 13.23 -4.53 -9.37
N THR A 272 13.73 -3.87 -10.43
CA THR A 272 14.42 -2.57 -10.31
C THR A 272 13.53 -1.51 -9.67
N HIS A 273 12.27 -1.42 -10.10
CA HIS A 273 11.30 -0.47 -9.56
C HIS A 273 10.98 -0.77 -8.08
N VAL A 274 10.80 -2.05 -7.74
CA VAL A 274 10.59 -2.49 -6.35
C VAL A 274 11.80 -2.15 -5.47
N ALA A 275 13.01 -2.42 -5.96
CA ALA A 275 14.25 -2.11 -5.25
C ALA A 275 14.45 -0.61 -5.01
N ASP A 276 14.05 0.24 -5.97
CA ASP A 276 14.12 1.70 -5.84
C ASP A 276 13.21 2.21 -4.71
N ILE A 277 11.97 1.71 -4.64
CA ILE A 277 11.03 2.04 -3.55
C ILE A 277 11.62 1.67 -2.20
N ILE A 278 12.28 0.50 -2.09
CA ILE A 278 12.87 0.04 -0.83
C ILE A 278 14.09 0.89 -0.46
N GLY A 279 15.08 0.97 -1.34
CA GLY A 279 16.44 1.37 -0.98
C GLY A 279 17.17 2.24 -2.00
N GLY A 280 16.47 2.75 -3.01
CA GLY A 280 17.01 3.77 -3.90
C GLY A 280 17.25 5.10 -3.16
N GLN A 281 17.88 6.06 -3.83
CA GLN A 281 18.24 7.36 -3.23
C GLN A 281 17.06 8.09 -2.56
N GLN A 282 15.84 7.91 -3.09
CA GLN A 282 14.58 8.47 -2.57
C GLN A 282 13.66 7.41 -1.97
N GLY A 283 14.16 6.19 -1.75
CA GLY A 283 13.40 5.08 -1.20
C GLY A 283 13.08 5.23 0.29
N VAL A 284 12.33 4.27 0.81
CA VAL A 284 11.90 4.21 2.22
C VAL A 284 13.09 4.05 3.17
N ALA A 285 14.07 3.22 2.80
CA ALA A 285 15.25 2.91 3.59
C ALA A 285 16.52 3.05 2.72
N PRO A 286 16.95 4.29 2.42
CA PRO A 286 17.97 4.58 1.41
C PRO A 286 19.40 4.17 1.79
N GLU A 287 19.62 3.57 2.96
CA GLU A 287 20.92 3.08 3.44
C GLU A 287 20.96 1.54 3.59
N VAL A 288 19.91 0.82 3.19
CA VAL A 288 19.96 -0.66 3.15
C VAL A 288 20.98 -1.17 2.13
N ASP A 289 21.45 -2.39 2.36
CA ASP A 289 22.19 -3.17 1.38
C ASP A 289 21.19 -4.04 0.59
N LEU A 290 21.06 -3.81 -0.71
CA LEU A 290 20.16 -4.56 -1.57
C LEU A 290 20.84 -5.81 -2.13
N PHE A 291 20.09 -6.91 -2.22
CA PHE A 291 20.51 -8.15 -2.85
C PHE A 291 19.48 -8.56 -3.92
N ALA A 292 19.94 -8.76 -5.16
CA ALA A 292 19.10 -9.06 -6.30
C ALA A 292 18.94 -10.58 -6.47
N VAL A 293 17.74 -11.12 -6.22
CA VAL A 293 17.48 -12.56 -6.35
C VAL A 293 16.48 -12.75 -7.47
N LYS A 294 16.97 -13.08 -8.67
CA LYS A 294 16.12 -13.13 -9.85
C LYS A 294 15.42 -14.49 -9.94
N VAL A 295 14.10 -14.44 -9.81
CA VAL A 295 13.19 -15.61 -9.80
C VAL A 295 12.04 -15.45 -10.80
N CYS A 296 11.94 -14.29 -11.44
CA CYS A 296 10.98 -13.98 -12.49
C CYS A 296 11.64 -13.81 -13.86
N SER A 297 10.86 -14.06 -14.90
CA SER A 297 11.30 -14.08 -16.29
C SER A 297 11.69 -12.69 -16.79
N ALA A 298 12.76 -12.62 -17.59
CA ALA A 298 13.11 -11.42 -18.36
C ALA A 298 12.23 -11.23 -19.62
N VAL A 299 11.47 -12.25 -20.04
CA VAL A 299 10.73 -12.26 -21.32
C VAL A 299 9.23 -12.49 -21.15
N SER A 300 8.75 -12.59 -19.90
CA SER A 300 7.33 -12.70 -19.56
C SER A 300 7.08 -12.18 -18.14
N SER A 301 5.82 -11.97 -17.75
CA SER A 301 5.47 -11.62 -16.38
C SER A 301 5.44 -12.80 -15.41
N SER A 302 5.89 -13.99 -15.84
CA SER A 302 5.83 -15.20 -15.02
C SER A 302 7.02 -15.31 -14.07
N CYS A 303 6.82 -15.98 -12.94
CA CYS A 303 7.89 -16.34 -12.01
C CYS A 303 7.97 -17.86 -11.85
N SER A 304 9.18 -18.39 -11.73
CA SER A 304 9.41 -19.84 -11.66
C SER A 304 9.30 -20.32 -10.21
N GLY A 305 8.40 -21.27 -9.95
CA GLY A 305 8.26 -21.87 -8.62
C GLY A 305 9.56 -22.54 -8.12
N VAL A 306 10.32 -23.16 -9.03
CA VAL A 306 11.64 -23.73 -8.71
C VAL A 306 12.62 -22.64 -8.30
N ALA A 307 12.69 -21.55 -9.08
CA ALA A 307 13.56 -20.43 -8.80
C ALA A 307 13.19 -19.71 -7.49
N ILE A 308 11.89 -19.59 -7.20
CA ILE A 308 11.40 -19.03 -5.93
C ILE A 308 11.89 -19.88 -4.74
N LEU A 309 11.75 -21.20 -4.80
CA LEU A 309 12.22 -22.08 -3.72
C LEU A 309 13.75 -22.03 -3.57
N GLN A 310 14.48 -21.96 -4.68
CA GLN A 310 15.95 -21.79 -4.66
C GLN A 310 16.35 -20.43 -4.09
N GLY A 311 15.66 -19.36 -4.45
CA GLY A 311 15.87 -18.02 -3.93
C GLY A 311 15.58 -17.93 -2.43
N LEU A 312 14.49 -18.57 -1.96
CA LEU A 312 14.17 -18.67 -0.52
C LEU A 312 15.22 -19.47 0.26
N ASN A 313 15.85 -20.47 -0.36
CA ASN A 313 16.99 -21.15 0.24
C ASN A 313 18.24 -20.24 0.27
N TRP A 314 18.51 -19.56 -0.84
CA TRP A 314 19.67 -18.67 -0.98
C TRP A 314 19.65 -17.50 0.02
N VAL A 315 18.48 -16.94 0.33
CA VAL A 315 18.41 -15.87 1.35
C VAL A 315 18.72 -16.35 2.77
N ALA A 316 18.57 -17.64 3.05
CA ALA A 316 18.93 -18.24 4.34
C ALA A 316 20.42 -18.56 4.43
N ASP A 317 21.02 -19.00 3.32
CA ASP A 317 22.43 -19.39 3.20
C ASP A 317 22.98 -18.94 1.83
N PRO A 318 23.35 -17.64 1.70
CA PRO A 318 23.86 -17.08 0.45
C PRO A 318 25.19 -17.69 -0.01
N ASN A 319 26.01 -18.19 0.92
CA ASN A 319 27.33 -18.75 0.61
C ASN A 319 27.31 -20.28 0.35
N GLY A 320 26.23 -20.96 0.73
CA GLY A 320 25.98 -22.38 0.47
C GLY A 320 26.73 -23.36 1.38
N ASP A 321 27.24 -22.92 2.54
CA ASP A 321 27.99 -23.75 3.47
C ASP A 321 27.12 -24.50 4.51
N GLY A 322 25.80 -24.26 4.49
CA GLY A 322 24.82 -24.84 5.41
C GLY A 322 24.73 -24.13 6.76
N VAL A 323 25.46 -23.04 6.96
CA VAL A 323 25.38 -22.15 8.12
C VAL A 323 24.63 -20.89 7.69
N THR A 324 23.76 -20.38 8.56
CA THR A 324 22.85 -19.28 8.23
C THR A 324 23.26 -17.97 8.90
N ASP A 325 24.53 -17.78 9.26
CA ASP A 325 24.99 -16.55 9.94
C ASP A 325 25.13 -15.34 9.00
N ASP A 326 25.15 -15.60 7.69
CA ASP A 326 25.16 -14.62 6.61
C ASP A 326 23.79 -14.40 5.95
N HIS A 327 22.71 -14.97 6.52
CA HIS A 327 21.32 -14.80 6.08
C HIS A 327 20.90 -13.33 5.86
N MET A 328 19.95 -13.13 4.94
CA MET A 328 19.32 -11.83 4.72
C MET A 328 18.43 -11.44 5.91
N HIS A 329 18.25 -10.15 6.20
CA HIS A 329 17.35 -9.76 7.29
C HIS A 329 15.89 -9.65 6.82
N ILE A 330 15.69 -9.17 5.60
CA ILE A 330 14.38 -8.95 5.01
C ILE A 330 14.36 -9.53 3.59
N VAL A 331 13.24 -10.13 3.23
CA VAL A 331 12.97 -10.67 1.89
C VAL A 331 11.72 -10.00 1.36
N ASN A 332 11.84 -9.22 0.29
CA ASN A 332 10.70 -8.68 -0.42
C ASN A 332 10.31 -9.61 -1.58
N MET A 333 9.03 -9.99 -1.63
CA MET A 333 8.44 -10.83 -2.66
C MET A 333 7.23 -10.10 -3.28
N SER A 334 7.49 -9.21 -4.24
CA SER A 334 6.44 -8.51 -4.99
C SER A 334 5.86 -9.38 -6.11
N LEU A 335 5.61 -10.64 -5.78
CA LEU A 335 5.14 -11.69 -6.66
C LEU A 335 4.11 -12.55 -5.92
N GLY A 336 3.41 -13.39 -6.66
CA GLY A 336 2.57 -14.41 -6.05
C GLY A 336 1.63 -15.10 -7.03
N ALA A 337 1.02 -16.18 -6.56
CA ALA A 337 -0.02 -16.92 -7.27
C ALA A 337 -1.30 -16.97 -6.44
N SER A 338 -2.44 -16.63 -7.04
CA SER A 338 -3.74 -16.58 -6.36
C SER A 338 -4.12 -17.92 -5.72
N TYR A 339 -4.93 -17.89 -4.67
CA TYR A 339 -5.47 -19.05 -3.97
C TYR A 339 -4.45 -19.96 -3.26
N GLY A 340 -3.21 -19.51 -3.06
CA GLY A 340 -2.22 -20.26 -2.28
C GLY A 340 -2.62 -20.37 -0.80
N GLN A 341 -2.42 -21.55 -0.20
CA GLN A 341 -2.66 -21.78 1.23
C GLN A 341 -1.37 -22.18 1.94
N ASN A 342 -1.30 -21.91 3.24
CA ASN A 342 -0.10 -22.15 4.05
C ASN A 342 0.18 -23.63 4.38
N TYR A 343 -0.71 -24.56 3.98
CA TYR A 343 -0.59 -25.98 4.33
C TYR A 343 -0.27 -26.88 3.14
N ASP A 344 -0.44 -26.42 1.90
CA ASP A 344 -0.21 -27.19 0.68
C ASP A 344 0.74 -26.49 -0.32
N ASP A 345 1.23 -25.29 0.00
CA ASP A 345 2.19 -24.56 -0.82
C ASP A 345 3.60 -24.56 -0.22
N ASP A 346 4.56 -25.09 -0.98
CA ASP A 346 5.94 -25.25 -0.54
C ASP A 346 6.65 -23.90 -0.32
N ALA A 347 6.30 -22.86 -1.08
CA ALA A 347 6.89 -21.53 -0.89
C ALA A 347 6.38 -20.90 0.41
N ALA A 348 5.09 -21.08 0.74
CA ALA A 348 4.55 -20.62 2.02
C ALA A 348 5.18 -21.36 3.22
N ILE A 349 5.40 -22.67 3.10
CA ILE A 349 6.10 -23.47 4.12
C ILE A 349 7.55 -23.00 4.27
N ALA A 350 8.25 -22.74 3.16
CA ALA A 350 9.60 -22.21 3.19
C ALA A 350 9.65 -20.86 3.91
N VAL A 351 8.73 -19.94 3.63
CA VAL A 351 8.61 -18.64 4.32
C VAL A 351 8.39 -18.81 5.83
N ASP A 352 7.51 -19.73 6.25
CA ASP A 352 7.31 -20.05 7.67
C ASP A 352 8.63 -20.51 8.34
N ASN A 353 9.49 -21.23 7.63
CA ASN A 353 10.77 -21.73 8.13
C ASN A 353 11.89 -20.69 8.16
N LEU A 354 11.76 -19.56 7.46
CA LEU A 354 12.75 -18.48 7.48
C LEU A 354 12.61 -17.59 8.74
N GLN A 355 11.40 -17.49 9.30
CA GLN A 355 11.15 -16.63 10.47
C GLN A 355 11.99 -17.00 11.72
N PRO A 356 12.17 -18.28 12.08
CA PRO A 356 13.04 -18.66 13.20
C PRO A 356 14.52 -18.27 13.02
N LEU A 357 14.97 -18.05 11.78
CA LEU A 357 16.32 -17.56 11.48
C LEU A 357 16.44 -16.04 11.68
N GLY A 358 15.33 -15.34 11.97
CA GLY A 358 15.30 -13.88 12.10
C GLY A 358 15.00 -13.15 10.78
N ILE A 359 14.61 -13.89 9.74
CA ILE A 359 14.31 -13.35 8.41
C ILE A 359 12.83 -12.94 8.35
N LEU A 360 12.57 -11.67 8.03
CA LEU A 360 11.21 -11.20 7.76
C LEU A 360 10.89 -11.27 6.26
N VAL A 361 9.86 -12.01 5.89
CA VAL A 361 9.34 -12.03 4.52
C VAL A 361 8.17 -11.06 4.38
N VAL A 362 8.26 -10.13 3.44
CA VAL A 362 7.21 -9.19 3.06
C VAL A 362 6.73 -9.57 1.67
N ALA A 363 5.45 -9.90 1.52
CA ALA A 363 4.91 -10.45 0.29
C ALA A 363 3.64 -9.72 -0.15
N SER A 364 3.46 -9.57 -1.46
CA SER A 364 2.27 -8.92 -2.02
C SER A 364 1.01 -9.76 -1.80
N ALA A 365 -0.07 -9.14 -1.31
CA ALA A 365 -1.35 -9.85 -1.11
C ALA A 365 -2.00 -10.33 -2.42
N GLY A 366 -1.53 -9.81 -3.56
CA GLY A 366 -2.01 -10.10 -4.90
C GLY A 366 -2.87 -9.00 -5.52
N ASN A 367 -3.01 -9.03 -6.85
CA ASN A 367 -3.71 -8.01 -7.65
C ASN A 367 -4.90 -8.59 -8.45
N SER A 368 -5.47 -9.70 -7.98
CA SER A 368 -6.51 -10.48 -8.67
C SER A 368 -7.94 -10.03 -8.37
N SER A 369 -8.11 -8.77 -7.95
CA SER A 369 -9.38 -8.12 -7.59
C SER A 369 -10.07 -8.72 -6.35
N ASP A 370 -11.23 -8.17 -6.01
CA ASP A 370 -12.05 -8.58 -4.87
C ASP A 370 -12.78 -9.90 -5.16
N ARG A 371 -12.07 -11.00 -4.93
CA ARG A 371 -12.60 -12.36 -5.01
C ARG A 371 -12.44 -13.04 -3.66
N PRO A 372 -13.45 -13.75 -3.15
CA PRO A 372 -13.31 -14.49 -1.89
C PRO A 372 -12.11 -15.44 -1.92
N TYR A 373 -11.31 -15.42 -0.86
CA TYR A 373 -10.14 -16.31 -0.67
C TYR A 373 -9.04 -16.19 -1.73
N ILE A 374 -8.97 -15.05 -2.44
CA ILE A 374 -8.07 -14.87 -3.59
C ILE A 374 -6.60 -14.66 -3.21
N THR A 375 -6.33 -14.28 -1.96
CA THR A 375 -4.96 -14.08 -1.46
C THR A 375 -4.09 -15.28 -1.78
N GLY A 376 -2.87 -14.99 -2.22
CA GLY A 376 -1.99 -15.96 -2.84
C GLY A 376 -0.83 -16.43 -1.97
N THR A 377 -0.06 -17.37 -2.52
CA THR A 377 1.30 -17.68 -2.03
C THR A 377 2.31 -16.71 -2.67
N PRO A 378 3.39 -16.29 -1.97
CA PRO A 378 3.81 -16.65 -0.61
C PRO A 378 3.13 -15.84 0.50
N ALA A 379 2.31 -14.84 0.16
CA ALA A 379 1.69 -13.95 1.14
C ALA A 379 0.68 -14.62 2.08
N GLY A 380 0.23 -15.84 1.76
CA GLY A 380 -0.60 -16.68 2.60
C GLY A 380 0.15 -17.40 3.72
N ALA A 381 1.49 -17.37 3.75
CA ALA A 381 2.28 -17.94 4.84
C ALA A 381 1.93 -17.28 6.18
N ARG A 382 2.04 -18.00 7.30
CA ARG A 382 1.64 -17.50 8.63
C ARG A 382 2.58 -16.42 9.15
N THR A 383 3.84 -16.48 8.75
CA THR A 383 4.89 -15.56 9.19
C THR A 383 5.15 -14.42 8.19
N ALA A 384 4.56 -14.47 7.00
CA ALA A 384 4.70 -13.41 6.02
C ALA A 384 3.95 -12.14 6.46
N LEU A 385 4.58 -10.98 6.25
CA LEU A 385 3.87 -9.71 6.23
C LEU A 385 3.19 -9.55 4.87
N SER A 386 1.91 -9.91 4.80
CA SER A 386 1.09 -9.75 3.60
C SER A 386 0.67 -8.30 3.41
N VAL A 387 1.02 -7.69 2.27
CA VAL A 387 0.80 -6.25 2.01
C VAL A 387 -0.20 -6.07 0.88
N ALA A 388 -1.33 -5.41 1.18
CA ALA A 388 -2.31 -4.95 0.20
C ALA A 388 -1.97 -3.54 -0.30
N GLN A 389 -2.50 -3.16 -1.45
CA GLN A 389 -2.30 -1.84 -2.04
C GLN A 389 -3.39 -0.85 -1.60
N THR A 390 -3.00 0.40 -1.36
CA THR A 390 -3.90 1.54 -1.19
C THR A 390 -3.45 2.71 -2.08
N ALA A 391 -4.13 3.85 -1.99
CA ALA A 391 -3.85 5.05 -2.77
C ALA A 391 -3.48 6.23 -1.86
N VAL A 392 -2.66 7.14 -2.38
CA VAL A 392 -2.36 8.43 -1.72
C VAL A 392 -3.48 9.44 -2.00
N PRO A 393 -3.65 10.49 -1.18
CA PRO A 393 -4.70 11.49 -1.37
C PRO A 393 -4.69 12.20 -2.73
N SER A 394 -3.53 12.35 -3.36
CA SER A 394 -3.42 12.93 -4.70
C SER A 394 -3.81 11.99 -5.83
N ASP A 395 -3.92 10.67 -5.56
CA ASP A 395 -4.28 9.70 -6.57
C ASP A 395 -5.68 9.99 -7.10
N SER A 396 -5.81 10.03 -8.41
CA SER A 396 -6.97 10.57 -9.10
C SER A 396 -7.56 9.52 -10.02
N SER A 397 -8.87 9.29 -9.87
CA SER A 397 -9.63 8.49 -10.82
C SER A 397 -10.22 9.38 -11.91
N TYR A 398 -10.10 8.94 -13.15
CA TYR A 398 -10.54 9.70 -14.32
C TYR A 398 -11.88 9.14 -14.79
N PRO A 399 -12.96 9.95 -14.82
CA PRO A 399 -14.24 9.49 -15.33
C PRO A 399 -14.15 9.31 -16.85
N ILE A 400 -14.44 8.09 -17.31
CA ILE A 400 -14.55 7.72 -18.71
C ILE A 400 -16.04 7.48 -18.98
N THR A 401 -16.65 8.37 -19.76
CA THR A 401 -18.06 8.25 -20.13
C THR A 401 -18.16 7.65 -21.52
N VAL A 402 -18.76 6.46 -21.60
CA VAL A 402 -19.08 5.77 -22.85
C VAL A 402 -20.60 5.73 -22.96
N LEU A 403 -21.14 6.45 -23.96
CA LEU A 403 -22.58 6.66 -24.11
C LEU A 403 -23.19 7.27 -22.84
N SER A 404 -24.03 6.54 -22.12
CA SER A 404 -24.67 6.95 -20.86
C SER A 404 -24.06 6.31 -19.61
N THR A 405 -22.97 5.55 -19.75
CA THR A 405 -22.32 4.85 -18.65
C THR A 405 -20.98 5.51 -18.34
N THR A 406 -20.75 5.83 -17.07
CA THR A 406 -19.46 6.33 -16.60
C THR A 406 -18.74 5.23 -15.82
N VAL A 407 -17.51 4.94 -16.22
CA VAL A 407 -16.56 4.12 -15.47
C VAL A 407 -15.39 4.98 -15.02
N TYR A 408 -14.65 4.54 -14.01
CA TYR A 408 -13.51 5.29 -13.48
C TYR A 408 -12.22 4.55 -13.83
N GLY A 409 -11.36 5.20 -14.59
CA GLY A 409 -10.03 4.69 -14.95
C GLY A 409 -8.96 5.19 -13.98
N VAL A 410 -7.90 4.40 -13.82
CA VAL A 410 -6.68 4.79 -13.11
C VAL A 410 -5.64 5.19 -14.15
N ALA A 411 -5.16 6.43 -14.10
CA ALA A 411 -4.10 6.87 -15.01
C ALA A 411 -2.81 6.14 -14.70
N GLN A 412 -2.08 5.75 -15.74
CA GLN A 412 -0.76 5.15 -15.59
C GLN A 412 0.31 6.25 -15.63
N PRO A 413 1.33 6.24 -14.76
CA PRO A 413 2.32 7.32 -14.65
C PRO A 413 3.10 7.60 -15.95
N TRP A 414 3.25 6.60 -16.81
CA TRP A 414 3.90 6.71 -18.12
C TRP A 414 2.97 7.26 -19.22
N ALA A 415 1.67 7.40 -18.95
CA ALA A 415 0.73 7.99 -19.88
C ALA A 415 0.64 9.51 -19.66
N PRO A 416 0.60 10.32 -20.73
CA PRO A 416 0.39 11.75 -20.59
C PRO A 416 -0.98 12.02 -19.96
N ILE A 417 -1.00 12.77 -18.87
CA ILE A 417 -2.24 13.16 -18.20
C ILE A 417 -2.97 14.19 -19.08
N PRO A 418 -4.22 13.93 -19.48
CA PRO A 418 -4.97 14.89 -20.28
C PRO A 418 -5.25 16.17 -19.50
N SER A 419 -4.82 17.32 -20.04
CA SER A 419 -5.13 18.64 -19.46
C SER A 419 -6.55 19.14 -19.81
N THR A 420 -7.22 18.47 -20.75
CA THR A 420 -8.59 18.76 -21.20
C THR A 420 -9.32 17.46 -21.46
N ALA A 421 -10.66 17.50 -21.49
CA ALA A 421 -11.46 16.34 -21.87
C ALA A 421 -11.05 15.82 -23.26
N VAL A 422 -10.66 14.55 -23.33
CA VAL A 422 -10.40 13.84 -24.59
C VAL A 422 -11.68 13.13 -25.00
N SER A 423 -12.16 13.42 -26.20
CA SER A 423 -13.35 12.80 -26.77
C SER A 423 -13.04 12.25 -28.15
N GLY A 424 -13.54 11.05 -28.43
CA GLY A 424 -13.41 10.40 -29.72
C GLY A 424 -14.32 9.19 -29.81
N THR A 425 -14.44 8.62 -31.00
CA THR A 425 -15.15 7.35 -31.19
C THR A 425 -14.39 6.25 -30.48
N LEU A 426 -15.06 5.50 -29.61
CA LEU A 426 -14.48 4.33 -28.96
C LEU A 426 -14.39 3.18 -29.96
N ILE A 427 -13.18 2.67 -30.23
CA ILE A 427 -12.96 1.42 -30.95
C ILE A 427 -12.43 0.39 -29.98
N TYR A 428 -13.05 -0.78 -29.97
CA TYR A 428 -12.49 -1.94 -29.27
C TYR A 428 -11.50 -2.69 -30.16
N GLY A 429 -10.28 -2.92 -29.66
CA GLY A 429 -9.20 -3.59 -30.39
C GLY A 429 -9.57 -4.96 -30.95
N ALA A 430 -10.48 -5.69 -30.29
CA ALA A 430 -10.96 -6.97 -30.81
C ALA A 430 -11.69 -6.85 -32.16
N ALA A 431 -12.37 -5.72 -32.41
CA ALA A 431 -13.00 -5.43 -33.70
C ALA A 431 -11.98 -5.26 -34.83
N LEU A 432 -10.71 -5.02 -34.48
CA LEU A 432 -9.56 -4.92 -35.39
C LEU A 432 -8.73 -6.21 -35.42
N GLY A 433 -9.20 -7.29 -34.79
CA GLY A 433 -8.45 -8.54 -34.66
C GLY A 433 -7.26 -8.47 -33.70
N ASN A 434 -7.18 -7.43 -32.87
CA ASN A 434 -6.06 -7.17 -31.97
C ASN A 434 -6.58 -6.71 -30.60
N ALA A 435 -7.24 -7.61 -29.86
CA ALA A 435 -7.89 -7.29 -28.59
C ALA A 435 -6.90 -6.85 -27.49
N LEU A 436 -5.75 -7.50 -27.42
CA LEU A 436 -4.71 -7.27 -26.41
C LEU A 436 -3.71 -6.16 -26.81
N GLY A 437 -3.81 -5.61 -28.02
CA GLY A 437 -2.84 -4.63 -28.52
C GLY A 437 -1.43 -5.19 -28.79
N CYS A 438 -1.23 -6.51 -28.78
CA CYS A 438 0.08 -7.15 -28.91
C CYS A 438 0.82 -6.86 -30.22
N THR A 439 0.11 -6.43 -31.26
CA THR A 439 0.69 -6.01 -32.53
C THR A 439 0.44 -4.53 -32.77
N ALA A 440 1.39 -3.85 -33.40
CA ALA A 440 1.23 -2.44 -33.73
C ALA A 440 0.01 -2.23 -34.66
N TYR A 441 -0.88 -1.31 -34.29
CA TYR A 441 -1.95 -0.88 -35.18
C TYR A 441 -1.36 -0.07 -36.36
N PRO A 442 -1.93 -0.17 -37.57
CA PRO A 442 -1.41 0.56 -38.73
C PRO A 442 -1.29 2.07 -38.45
N PRO A 443 -0.17 2.72 -38.82
CA PRO A 443 0.03 4.15 -38.57
C PRO A 443 -1.15 5.00 -39.08
N GLY A 444 -1.65 5.88 -38.23
CA GLY A 444 -2.77 6.79 -38.54
C GLY A 444 -4.17 6.16 -38.53
N SER A 445 -4.30 4.83 -38.41
CA SER A 445 -5.61 4.15 -38.47
C SER A 445 -6.57 4.50 -37.32
N LEU A 446 -6.04 4.99 -36.20
CA LEU A 446 -6.79 5.33 -34.98
C LEU A 446 -6.85 6.84 -34.73
N THR A 447 -6.50 7.68 -35.72
CA THR A 447 -6.48 9.13 -35.57
C THR A 447 -7.86 9.68 -35.16
N GLY A 448 -7.92 10.41 -34.04
CA GLY A 448 -9.15 10.99 -33.51
C GLY A 448 -10.09 10.00 -32.80
N GLN A 449 -9.64 8.77 -32.57
CA GLN A 449 -10.40 7.71 -31.94
C GLN A 449 -9.79 7.33 -30.59
N ILE A 450 -10.60 6.76 -29.71
CA ILE A 450 -10.16 6.23 -28.42
C ILE A 450 -10.11 4.72 -28.56
N LEU A 451 -8.93 4.13 -28.40
CA LEU A 451 -8.75 2.70 -28.46
C LEU A 451 -8.99 2.08 -27.06
N LEU A 452 -9.85 1.08 -27.01
CA LEU A 452 -10.01 0.17 -25.87
C LEU A 452 -9.31 -1.14 -26.19
N VAL A 453 -8.41 -1.60 -25.32
CA VAL A 453 -7.76 -2.90 -25.40
C VAL A 453 -7.96 -3.67 -24.10
N ASP A 454 -7.95 -4.99 -24.21
CA ASP A 454 -7.92 -5.87 -23.06
C ASP A 454 -6.53 -5.83 -22.43
N ARG A 455 -6.50 -5.80 -21.10
CA ARG A 455 -5.26 -6.07 -20.37
C ARG A 455 -4.85 -7.52 -20.65
N GLY A 456 -3.59 -7.72 -21.03
CA GLY A 456 -3.10 -9.02 -21.49
C GLY A 456 -1.64 -9.29 -21.15
N THR A 457 -1.07 -10.25 -21.87
CA THR A 457 0.31 -10.73 -21.73
C THR A 457 1.33 -9.91 -22.51
N CYS A 458 0.88 -8.88 -23.21
CA CYS A 458 1.71 -8.05 -24.09
C CYS A 458 1.76 -6.64 -23.52
N ALA A 459 2.90 -5.99 -23.70
CA ALA A 459 3.16 -4.62 -23.31
C ALA A 459 3.21 -3.71 -24.55
#